data_AF-A0A7J8PJX5-F1
#
_entry.id   AF-A0A7J8PJX5-F1
#
_cell.length_a   1.000
_cell.length_b   1.000
_cell.length_c   1.000
_cell.angle_alpha   90.00
_cell.angle_beta   90.00
_cell.angle_gamma   90.00
#
_symmetry.space_group_name_H-M   'P 1'
#
loop_
_entity.id
_entity.type
_entity.pdbx_description
1 polymer ?
#
loop_
_entity_poly.entity_id
_entity_poly.type
_entity_poly.pdbx_seq_one_letter_code
_entity_poly.pdbx_strand_id
1 'polypeptide(L)'
;MGWAIALHGGAGDIPHSLPPDRRLPREAGLRHCLDVGIAALKAHKHPLDVVELVVRELENYPHFNAGKGSVLTSSGTVEMEASIMDGKSKKCGAVSGLSTVVNAVSLARLVMEKTPHIYLGFHGAEAFAREQGVEAADPSYFITPENIERLKQAQDANRVQ
;
A
#
# COMPACT_ATOMS: atom_id res chain seq x y z
N MET A 1 -15.12 25.71 8.83
CA MET A 1 -14.71 24.29 8.94
C MET A 1 -13.40 24.12 8.19
N GLY A 2 -12.44 23.37 8.74
CA GLY A 2 -11.15 23.09 8.11
C GLY A 2 -11.06 21.67 7.56
N TRP A 3 -9.90 21.30 7.03
CA TRP A 3 -9.58 19.91 6.69
C TRP A 3 -9.00 19.18 7.91
N ALA A 4 -9.10 17.86 7.89
CA ALA A 4 -8.39 16.95 8.79
C ALA A 4 -7.89 15.77 7.98
N ILE A 5 -6.74 15.23 8.36
CA ILE A 5 -6.16 14.03 7.75
C ILE A 5 -5.52 13.15 8.83
N ALA A 6 -5.66 11.84 8.66
CA ALA A 6 -4.97 10.83 9.43
C ALA A 6 -4.43 9.76 8.48
N LEU A 7 -3.38 9.08 8.89
CA LEU A 7 -2.73 7.99 8.16
C LEU A 7 -2.13 6.99 9.16
N HIS A 8 -1.87 5.75 8.73
CA HIS A 8 -1.20 4.74 9.54
C HIS A 8 -0.23 3.91 8.70
N GLY A 9 0.77 3.31 9.37
CA GLY A 9 1.73 2.39 8.77
C GLY A 9 1.48 0.90 9.12
N GLY A 10 0.36 0.61 9.79
CA GLY A 10 -0.01 -0.73 10.26
C GLY A 10 -0.12 -0.81 11.78
N ALA A 11 -0.88 -1.78 12.26
CA ALA A 11 -1.07 -2.07 13.68
C ALA A 11 -0.71 -3.54 13.97
N GLY A 12 -0.21 -3.82 15.16
CA GLY A 12 0.20 -5.16 15.58
C GLY A 12 0.89 -5.12 16.94
N ASP A 13 1.51 -6.24 17.32
CA ASP A 13 2.34 -6.32 18.53
C ASP A 13 3.70 -5.64 18.30
N ILE A 14 3.72 -4.32 18.42
CA ILE A 14 4.92 -3.49 18.24
C ILE A 14 5.54 -3.27 19.62
N PRO A 15 6.69 -3.90 19.95
CA PRO A 15 7.28 -3.79 21.27
C PRO A 15 7.74 -2.35 21.54
N HIS A 16 7.54 -1.86 22.76
CA HIS A 16 8.07 -0.56 23.18
C HIS A 16 9.60 -0.45 23.04
N SER A 17 10.29 -1.58 23.08
CA SER A 17 11.73 -1.70 22.88
C SER A 17 12.14 -1.85 21.41
N LEU A 18 11.29 -1.47 20.45
CA LEU A 18 11.62 -1.56 19.02
C LEU A 18 12.96 -0.84 18.75
N PRO A 19 13.96 -1.54 18.18
CA PRO A 19 15.28 -0.97 17.93
C PRO A 19 15.25 0.32 17.07
N PRO A 20 16.16 1.29 17.31
CA PRO A 20 16.15 2.57 16.58
C PRO A 20 16.25 2.45 15.06
N ASP A 21 17.03 1.49 14.55
CA ASP A 21 17.18 1.17 13.12
C ASP A 21 15.86 0.69 12.48
N ARG A 22 14.94 0.13 13.27
CA ARG A 22 13.58 -0.23 12.82
C ARG A 22 12.56 0.87 13.11
N ARG A 23 12.70 1.61 14.21
CA ARG A 23 11.75 2.65 14.64
C ARG A 23 11.90 3.94 13.84
N LEU A 24 13.12 4.47 13.73
CA LEU A 24 13.37 5.79 13.15
C LEU A 24 12.95 5.88 11.66
N PRO A 25 13.20 4.87 10.80
CA PRO A 25 12.74 4.94 9.42
C PRO A 25 11.20 4.95 9.29
N ARG A 26 10.49 4.25 10.18
CA ARG A 26 9.02 4.23 10.20
C ARG A 26 8.46 5.58 10.64
N GLU A 27 9.02 6.19 11.68
CA GLU A 27 8.62 7.54 12.08
C GLU A 27 8.91 8.59 11.00
N ALA A 28 10.07 8.49 10.34
CA ALA A 28 10.42 9.37 9.22
C ALA A 28 9.43 9.20 8.06
N GLY A 29 9.06 7.96 7.71
CA GLY A 29 8.05 7.68 6.69
C GLY A 29 6.68 8.26 7.03
N LEU A 30 6.22 8.13 8.28
CA LEU A 30 4.97 8.73 8.73
C LEU A 30 5.00 10.27 8.63
N ARG A 31 6.10 10.90 9.04
CA ARG A 31 6.26 12.37 8.95
C ARG A 31 6.23 12.83 7.49
N HIS A 32 6.99 12.18 6.61
CA HIS A 32 7.00 12.48 5.18
C HIS A 32 5.61 12.37 4.55
N CYS A 33 4.92 11.24 4.76
CA CYS A 33 3.59 11.01 4.18
C CYS A 33 2.56 12.03 4.72
N LEU A 34 2.69 12.42 5.99
CA LEU A 34 1.83 13.45 6.59
C LEU A 34 2.09 14.81 5.97
N ASP A 35 3.35 15.19 5.78
CA ASP A 35 3.72 16.47 5.16
C ASP A 35 3.21 16.56 3.71
N VAL A 36 3.31 15.46 2.94
CA VAL A 36 2.73 15.36 1.58
C VAL A 36 1.21 15.57 1.61
N GLY A 37 0.50 14.90 2.53
CA GLY A 37 -0.95 15.05 2.67
C GLY A 37 -1.38 16.46 3.09
N ILE A 38 -0.66 17.07 4.05
CA ILE A 38 -0.89 18.45 4.49
C ILE A 38 -0.66 19.43 3.34
N ALA A 39 0.42 19.28 2.57
CA ALA A 39 0.70 20.14 1.42
C ALA A 39 -0.41 20.04 0.36
N ALA A 40 -0.87 18.82 0.06
CA ALA A 40 -1.96 18.60 -0.88
C ALA A 40 -3.29 19.23 -0.43
N LEU A 41 -3.63 19.14 0.86
CA LEU A 41 -4.84 19.77 1.42
C LEU A 41 -4.74 21.30 1.47
N LYS A 42 -3.56 21.85 1.78
CA LYS A 42 -3.29 23.30 1.69
C LYS A 42 -3.44 23.82 0.26
N ALA A 43 -3.12 23.00 -0.74
CA ALA A 43 -3.34 23.28 -2.15
C ALA A 43 -4.79 23.01 -2.60
N HIS A 44 -5.72 22.76 -1.67
CA HIS A 44 -7.14 22.51 -1.94
C HIS A 44 -7.40 21.34 -2.91
N LYS A 45 -6.52 20.33 -2.95
CA LYS A 45 -6.77 19.11 -3.71
C LYS A 45 -7.99 18.36 -3.18
N HIS A 46 -8.68 17.63 -4.07
CA HIS A 46 -9.84 16.84 -3.67
C HIS A 46 -9.42 15.74 -2.68
N PRO A 47 -10.19 15.47 -1.60
CA PRO A 47 -9.79 14.48 -0.58
C PRO A 47 -9.47 13.09 -1.15
N LEU A 48 -10.17 12.67 -2.20
CA LEU A 48 -9.93 11.40 -2.89
C LEU A 48 -8.53 11.33 -3.53
N ASP A 49 -8.07 12.43 -4.12
CA ASP A 49 -6.73 12.51 -4.71
C ASP A 49 -5.66 12.59 -3.62
N VAL A 50 -5.98 13.21 -2.47
CA VAL A 50 -5.07 13.28 -1.32
C VAL A 50 -4.85 11.90 -0.71
N VAL A 51 -5.90 11.11 -0.49
CA VAL A 51 -5.73 9.78 0.11
C VAL A 51 -5.00 8.81 -0.82
N GLU A 52 -5.26 8.87 -2.13
CA GLU A 52 -4.49 8.11 -3.12
C GLU A 52 -3.01 8.51 -3.07
N LEU A 53 -2.70 9.81 -3.10
CA LEU A 53 -1.33 10.33 -3.03
C LEU A 53 -0.61 9.86 -1.77
N VAL A 54 -1.23 9.99 -0.60
CA VAL A 54 -0.61 9.62 0.68
C VAL A 54 -0.38 8.11 0.77
N VAL A 55 -1.32 7.29 0.27
CA VAL A 55 -1.13 5.83 0.27
C VAL A 55 -0.06 5.41 -0.74
N ARG A 56 0.05 6.05 -1.91
CA ARG A 56 1.18 5.82 -2.84
C ARG A 56 2.52 6.06 -2.15
N GLU A 57 2.63 7.14 -1.38
CA GLU A 57 3.85 7.40 -0.62
C GLU A 57 4.10 6.30 0.41
N LEU A 58 3.08 5.90 1.19
CA LEU A 58 3.22 4.78 2.14
C LEU A 58 3.65 3.47 1.46
N GLU A 59 3.10 3.14 0.29
CA GLU A 59 3.48 1.98 -0.54
C GLU A 59 4.92 2.06 -1.06
N ASN A 60 5.49 3.26 -1.19
CA ASN A 60 6.87 3.46 -1.63
C ASN A 60 7.88 3.32 -0.48
N TYR A 61 7.42 3.35 0.78
CA TYR A 61 8.28 3.22 1.96
C TYR A 61 8.50 1.74 2.35
N PRO A 62 9.71 1.18 2.18
CA PRO A 62 9.99 -0.26 2.34
C PRO A 62 9.77 -0.84 3.75
N HIS A 63 9.50 0.02 4.74
CA HIS A 63 9.31 -0.38 6.14
C HIS A 63 7.84 -0.59 6.52
N PHE A 64 6.90 -0.29 5.60
CA PHE A 64 5.47 -0.54 5.75
C PHE A 64 5.05 -1.74 4.89
N ASN A 65 4.04 -2.48 5.37
CA ASN A 65 3.53 -3.66 4.69
C ASN A 65 2.48 -3.26 3.63
N ALA A 66 2.93 -2.60 2.57
CA ALA A 66 2.14 -2.28 1.38
C ALA A 66 3.11 -1.89 0.25
N GLY A 67 2.81 -2.27 -1.00
CA GLY A 67 3.70 -1.96 -2.11
C GLY A 67 5.11 -2.51 -1.86
N LYS A 68 6.10 -1.63 -1.97
CA LYS A 68 7.48 -1.96 -1.60
C LYS A 68 7.55 -2.21 -0.10
N GLY A 69 7.93 -3.43 0.31
CA GLY A 69 7.89 -3.82 1.71
C GLY A 69 6.68 -4.69 2.08
N SER A 70 5.88 -5.12 1.09
CA SER A 70 4.87 -6.15 1.30
C SER A 70 5.45 -7.45 1.87
N VAL A 71 4.73 -8.03 2.81
CA VAL A 71 5.02 -9.36 3.38
C VAL A 71 4.82 -10.45 2.34
N LEU A 72 5.33 -11.63 2.67
CA LEU A 72 5.38 -12.75 1.74
C LEU A 72 4.33 -13.80 2.09
N THR A 73 3.80 -14.46 1.07
CA THR A 73 2.97 -15.66 1.23
C THR A 73 3.79 -16.83 1.76
N SER A 74 3.13 -17.95 2.10
CA SER A 74 3.81 -19.20 2.46
C SER A 74 4.76 -19.73 1.38
N SER A 75 4.54 -19.36 0.12
CA SER A 75 5.38 -19.70 -1.03
C SER A 75 6.53 -18.71 -1.27
N GLY A 76 6.69 -17.69 -0.42
CA GLY A 76 7.70 -16.65 -0.60
C GLY A 76 7.38 -15.64 -1.70
N THR A 77 6.13 -15.56 -2.16
CA THR A 77 5.68 -14.64 -3.21
C THR A 77 5.03 -13.39 -2.62
N VAL A 78 4.88 -12.35 -3.43
CA VAL A 78 4.17 -11.11 -3.08
C VAL A 78 2.78 -11.15 -3.71
N GLU A 79 1.76 -10.91 -2.88
CA GLU A 79 0.36 -10.79 -3.31
C GLU A 79 -0.26 -9.57 -2.60
N MET A 80 -0.29 -8.44 -3.29
CA MET A 80 -0.75 -7.15 -2.76
C MET A 80 -2.22 -6.92 -3.06
N GLU A 81 -2.84 -6.12 -2.21
CA GLU A 81 -4.22 -5.68 -2.33
C GLU A 81 -4.39 -4.24 -1.87
N ALA A 82 -5.39 -3.56 -2.42
CA ALA A 82 -5.72 -2.19 -2.07
C ALA A 82 -7.19 -1.87 -2.36
N SER A 83 -7.73 -0.87 -1.67
CA SER A 83 -9.05 -0.31 -1.95
C SER A 83 -9.09 1.20 -1.72
N ILE A 84 -10.01 1.87 -2.41
CA ILE A 84 -10.25 3.31 -2.28
C ILE A 84 -11.74 3.61 -2.44
N MET A 85 -12.23 4.62 -1.72
CA MET A 85 -13.65 5.01 -1.73
C MET A 85 -13.82 6.51 -1.61
N ASP A 86 -14.70 7.08 -2.44
CA ASP A 86 -15.18 8.45 -2.29
C ASP A 86 -16.44 8.49 -1.42
N GLY A 87 -16.33 9.10 -0.24
CA GLY A 87 -17.45 9.26 0.68
C GLY A 87 -18.61 10.10 0.14
N LYS A 88 -18.35 11.01 -0.82
CA LYS A 88 -19.36 11.90 -1.41
C LYS A 88 -20.21 11.16 -2.45
N SER A 89 -19.58 10.53 -3.43
CA SER A 89 -20.29 9.83 -4.53
C SER A 89 -20.60 8.36 -4.24
N LYS A 90 -20.01 7.77 -3.20
CA LYS A 90 -20.05 6.33 -2.90
C LYS A 90 -19.38 5.44 -3.96
N LYS A 91 -18.64 6.03 -4.91
CA LYS A 91 -17.81 5.25 -5.84
C LYS A 91 -16.63 4.63 -5.10
N CYS A 92 -16.31 3.40 -5.45
CA CYS A 92 -15.22 2.62 -4.86
C CYS A 92 -14.47 1.85 -5.93
N GLY A 93 -13.22 1.49 -5.63
CA GLY A 93 -12.43 0.56 -6.42
C GLY A 93 -11.51 -0.27 -5.53
N ALA A 94 -11.20 -1.48 -5.96
CA ALA A 94 -10.38 -2.44 -5.23
C ALA A 94 -9.63 -3.38 -6.17
N VAL A 95 -8.51 -3.90 -5.67
CA VAL A 95 -7.63 -4.88 -6.34
C VAL A 95 -7.02 -5.84 -5.33
N SER A 96 -6.76 -7.09 -5.73
CA SER A 96 -6.04 -8.09 -4.93
C SER A 96 -5.19 -9.01 -5.80
N GLY A 97 -4.22 -9.69 -5.19
CA GLY A 97 -3.36 -10.66 -5.87
C GLY A 97 -2.42 -10.01 -6.88
N LEU A 98 -2.00 -8.77 -6.62
CA LEU A 98 -1.02 -8.07 -7.45
C LEU A 98 0.40 -8.48 -7.05
N SER A 99 1.24 -8.69 -8.05
CA SER A 99 2.62 -9.15 -7.90
C SER A 99 3.64 -8.23 -8.58
N THR A 100 3.19 -7.43 -9.55
CA THR A 100 4.09 -6.55 -10.35
C THR A 100 3.79 -5.06 -10.24
N VAL A 101 2.59 -4.67 -9.81
CA VAL A 101 2.13 -3.27 -9.84
C VAL A 101 2.77 -2.46 -8.71
N VAL A 102 3.46 -1.36 -9.04
CA VAL A 102 4.21 -0.58 -8.04
C VAL A 102 3.31 0.07 -6.98
N ASN A 103 2.17 0.62 -7.40
CA ASN A 103 1.22 1.27 -6.50
C ASN A 103 -0.20 0.69 -6.64
N ALA A 104 -0.57 -0.21 -5.74
CA ALA A 104 -1.84 -0.93 -5.78
C ALA A 104 -3.04 0.03 -5.60
N VAL A 105 -2.93 1.05 -4.74
CA VAL A 105 -4.00 2.03 -4.51
C VAL A 105 -4.39 2.81 -5.77
N SER A 106 -3.43 3.12 -6.63
CA SER A 106 -3.71 3.80 -7.91
C SER A 106 -4.39 2.87 -8.91
N LEU A 107 -4.09 1.56 -8.88
CA LEU A 107 -4.84 0.61 -9.70
C LEU A 107 -6.27 0.45 -9.18
N ALA A 108 -6.47 0.42 -7.87
CA ALA A 108 -7.81 0.45 -7.28
C ALA A 108 -8.61 1.70 -7.72
N ARG A 109 -7.96 2.88 -7.76
CA ARG A 109 -8.56 4.10 -8.32
C ARG A 109 -8.96 3.93 -9.79
N LEU A 110 -8.09 3.33 -10.60
CA LEU A 110 -8.38 3.10 -12.01
C LEU A 110 -9.56 2.12 -12.19
N VAL A 111 -9.68 1.09 -11.35
CA VAL A 111 -10.86 0.21 -11.35
C VAL A 111 -12.13 1.04 -11.13
N MET A 112 -12.14 1.92 -10.11
CA MET A 112 -13.27 2.79 -9.80
C MET A 112 -13.66 3.73 -10.96
N GLU A 113 -12.69 4.25 -11.70
CA GLU A 113 -12.92 5.31 -12.69
C GLU A 113 -13.06 4.82 -14.13
N LYS A 114 -12.42 3.69 -14.47
CA LYS A 114 -12.26 3.22 -15.85
C LYS A 114 -12.96 1.89 -16.11
N THR A 115 -13.65 1.33 -15.12
CA THR A 115 -14.41 0.10 -15.28
C THR A 115 -15.83 0.27 -14.75
N PRO A 116 -16.80 -0.55 -15.20
CA PRO A 116 -18.11 -0.64 -14.57
C PRO A 116 -18.11 -1.50 -13.29
N HIS A 117 -16.95 -1.98 -12.86
CA HIS A 117 -16.78 -2.89 -11.72
C HIS A 117 -16.16 -2.16 -10.52
N ILE A 118 -16.30 -2.76 -9.34
CA ILE A 118 -15.65 -2.25 -8.12
C ILE A 118 -14.34 -2.98 -7.84
N TYR A 119 -14.24 -4.27 -8.16
CA TYR A 119 -13.15 -5.10 -7.67
C TYR A 119 -12.66 -6.08 -8.74
N LEU A 120 -11.35 -6.08 -8.99
CA LEU A 120 -10.64 -7.05 -9.81
C LEU A 120 -9.63 -7.84 -8.96
N GLY A 121 -9.36 -9.09 -9.31
CA GLY A 121 -8.42 -9.93 -8.57
C GLY A 121 -7.43 -10.67 -9.47
N PHE A 122 -6.26 -10.96 -8.91
CA PHE A 122 -5.21 -11.80 -9.47
C PHE A 122 -4.90 -11.45 -10.93
N HIS A 123 -4.88 -12.45 -11.82
CA HIS A 123 -4.56 -12.28 -13.23
C HIS A 123 -5.42 -11.23 -13.93
N GLY A 124 -6.70 -11.10 -13.55
CA GLY A 124 -7.60 -10.10 -14.14
C GLY A 124 -7.21 -8.67 -13.77
N ALA A 125 -6.78 -8.44 -12.53
CA ALA A 125 -6.28 -7.14 -12.09
C ALA A 125 -4.93 -6.81 -12.74
N GLU A 126 -4.03 -7.80 -12.88
CA GLU A 126 -2.74 -7.65 -13.59
C GLU A 126 -2.93 -7.36 -15.09
N ALA A 127 -3.92 -7.98 -15.74
CA ALA A 127 -4.25 -7.68 -17.12
C ALA A 127 -4.74 -6.23 -17.28
N PHE A 128 -5.65 -5.81 -16.40
CA PHE A 128 -6.12 -4.43 -16.37
C PHE A 128 -4.98 -3.44 -16.11
N ALA A 129 -4.04 -3.76 -15.21
CA ALA A 129 -2.86 -2.93 -14.96
C ALA A 129 -2.03 -2.70 -16.23
N ARG A 130 -1.78 -3.77 -17.01
CA ARG A 130 -1.07 -3.68 -18.29
C ARG A 130 -1.81 -2.83 -19.31
N GLU A 131 -3.14 -2.95 -19.40
CA GLU A 131 -3.97 -2.14 -20.30
C GLU A 131 -3.94 -0.65 -19.93
N GLN A 132 -3.89 -0.33 -18.64
CA GLN A 132 -3.79 1.05 -18.16
C GLN A 132 -2.37 1.63 -18.25
N GLY A 133 -1.36 0.79 -18.50
CA GLY A 133 0.04 1.23 -18.60
C GLY A 133 0.61 1.78 -17.28
N VAL A 134 0.14 1.26 -16.14
CA VAL A 134 0.69 1.66 -14.83
C VAL A 134 2.13 1.16 -14.65
N GLU A 135 2.86 1.79 -13.75
CA GLU A 135 4.22 1.36 -13.42
C GLU A 135 4.21 -0.06 -12.85
N ALA A 136 5.04 -0.92 -13.45
CA ALA A 136 5.24 -2.29 -13.04
C ALA A 136 6.73 -2.55 -12.79
N ALA A 137 7.03 -3.37 -11.80
CA ALA A 137 8.37 -3.79 -11.43
C ALA A 137 8.44 -5.32 -11.34
N ASP A 138 9.65 -5.84 -11.43
CA ASP A 138 9.90 -7.25 -11.11
C ASP A 138 9.49 -7.55 -9.66
N PRO A 139 8.90 -8.72 -9.35
CA PRO A 139 8.48 -9.05 -7.99
C PRO A 139 9.57 -8.86 -6.91
N SER A 140 10.85 -9.04 -7.25
CA SER A 140 11.97 -8.80 -6.34
C SER A 140 12.08 -7.35 -5.84
N TYR A 141 11.52 -6.37 -6.55
CA TYR A 141 11.46 -4.97 -6.14
C TYR A 141 10.72 -4.77 -4.81
N PHE A 142 9.68 -5.57 -4.58
CA PHE A 142 8.80 -5.45 -3.40
C PHE A 142 9.37 -6.16 -2.17
N ILE A 143 10.29 -7.10 -2.37
CA ILE A 143 10.80 -7.99 -1.34
C ILE A 143 11.94 -7.31 -0.57
N THR A 144 11.85 -7.34 0.76
CA THR A 144 12.89 -6.83 1.66
C THR A 144 13.56 -7.96 2.44
N PRO A 145 14.83 -7.81 2.84
CA PRO A 145 15.49 -8.77 3.73
C PRO A 145 14.71 -9.00 5.04
N GLU A 146 14.06 -7.95 5.57
CA GLU A 146 13.23 -8.05 6.77
C GLU A 146 12.05 -9.02 6.57
N ASN A 147 11.36 -8.97 5.42
CA ASN A 147 10.21 -9.85 5.16
C ASN A 147 10.60 -11.28 4.82
N ILE A 148 11.78 -11.51 4.21
CA ILE A 148 12.33 -12.87 4.02
C ILE A 148 12.56 -13.53 5.38
N GLU A 149 13.22 -12.81 6.30
CA GLU A 149 13.49 -13.32 7.65
C GLU A 149 12.20 -13.54 8.46
N ARG A 150 11.20 -12.65 8.34
CA ARG A 150 9.88 -12.84 8.96
C ARG A 150 9.17 -14.09 8.45
N LEU A 151 9.17 -14.33 7.13
CA LEU A 151 8.56 -15.53 6.57
C LEU A 151 9.22 -16.79 7.13
N LYS A 152 10.56 -16.82 7.18
CA LYS A 152 11.31 -17.94 7.76
C LYS A 152 10.90 -18.21 9.21
N GLN A 153 10.84 -17.17 10.04
CA GLN A 153 10.41 -17.30 11.44
C GLN A 153 8.98 -17.81 11.57
N ALA A 154 8.06 -17.34 10.72
CA ALA A 154 6.67 -17.78 10.69
C ALA A 154 6.54 -19.25 10.25
N GLN A 155 7.33 -19.68 9.26
CA GLN A 155 7.41 -21.08 8.80
C GLN A 155 7.95 -22.00 9.89
N ASP A 156 9.06 -21.62 10.53
CA ASP A 156 9.67 -22.38 11.65
C ASP A 156 8.68 -22.52 12.83
N ALA A 157 7.86 -21.50 13.08
CA ALA A 157 6.84 -21.48 14.11
C ALA A 157 5.50 -22.13 13.70
N ASN A 158 5.33 -22.48 12.42
CA ASN A 158 4.08 -22.94 11.80
C ASN A 158 2.87 -22.03 12.10
N ARG A 159 3.01 -20.72 11.85
CA ARG A 159 1.98 -19.69 12.10
C ARG A 159 1.81 -18.76 10.90
N VAL A 160 0.63 -18.12 10.81
CA VAL A 160 0.40 -16.93 9.96
C VAL A 160 0.67 -15.70 10.83
N GLN A 161 1.57 -14.82 10.38
CA GLN A 161 2.03 -13.62 11.11
C GLN A 161 2.16 -12.42 10.18
#